data_AF-A0A5Z1TF34-F1
#
_entry.id   AF-A0A5Z1TF34-F1
#
_cell.length_a   1.000
_cell.length_b   1.000
_cell.length_c   1.000
_cell.angle_alpha   90.00
_cell.angle_beta   90.00
_cell.angle_gamma   90.00
#
_symmetry.space_group_name_H-M   'P 1'
#
loop_
_entity.id
_entity.type
_entity.pdbx_description
1 polymer ?
#
loop_
_entity_poly.entity_id
_entity_poly.type
_entity_poly.pdbx_seq_one_letter_code
_entity_poly.pdbx_strand_id
1 'polypeptide(L)'
;KIYKIVLFDCVAEDLEIQIAMIFDQQSILEYLSLYEILINASYYLHFYEKQILFLNEICLKTIGVAVRNADISCFLPLLVHGQFLQNIPSMLGSIPFQRILSERKNKFDNAIVVSAGPSLTKQLPLLKAYQDKAVVFCADGALSMLEKEGVVPDYVTNLDCRDLAMKFFQNKGKLKQSIIALECATHPNVVRSLKAENCMIVLRNKALYQRFNLNDF
;
A
#
# COMPACT_ATOMS: atom_id res chain seq x y z
N LYS A 1 -34.23 7.18 1.81
CA LYS A 1 -33.17 7.29 0.78
C LYS A 1 -33.87 7.50 -0.56
N ILE A 2 -33.46 8.50 -1.32
CA ILE A 2 -33.97 8.73 -2.68
C ILE A 2 -33.00 8.00 -3.62
N TYR A 3 -33.50 7.07 -4.43
CA TYR A 3 -32.71 6.38 -5.44
C TYR A 3 -32.98 7.02 -6.79
N LYS A 4 -31.91 7.28 -7.55
CA LYS A 4 -32.00 7.76 -8.93
C LYS A 4 -31.69 6.59 -9.85
N ILE A 5 -32.62 6.29 -10.75
CA ILE A 5 -32.42 5.28 -11.80
C ILE A 5 -32.19 6.04 -13.10
N VAL A 6 -31.13 5.69 -13.81
CA VAL A 6 -30.81 6.21 -15.14
C VAL A 6 -30.91 5.04 -16.11
N LEU A 7 -31.66 5.22 -17.18
CA LEU A 7 -31.85 4.21 -18.22
C LEU A 7 -31.13 4.70 -19.49
N PHE A 8 -30.41 3.80 -20.14
CA PHE A 8 -29.73 4.04 -21.40
C PHE A 8 -30.33 3.17 -22.50
N ASP A 9 -30.56 3.74 -23.67
CA ASP A 9 -30.87 2.97 -24.87
C ASP A 9 -29.56 2.45 -25.48
N CYS A 10 -29.32 1.15 -25.35
CA CYS A 10 -28.08 0.52 -25.81
C CYS A 10 -27.94 0.47 -27.34
N VAL A 11 -28.97 0.85 -28.09
CA VAL A 11 -28.96 0.88 -29.57
C VAL A 11 -28.77 2.30 -30.11
N ALA A 12 -28.84 3.33 -29.25
CA ALA A 12 -28.69 4.71 -29.66
C ALA A 12 -27.28 5.02 -30.17
N GLU A 13 -27.18 5.80 -31.26
CA GLU A 13 -25.89 6.18 -31.86
C GLU A 13 -25.03 7.06 -30.92
N ASP A 14 -25.67 7.81 -30.03
CA ASP A 14 -25.04 8.72 -29.07
C ASP A 14 -24.85 8.11 -27.66
N LEU A 15 -25.04 6.80 -27.51
CA LEU A 15 -24.92 6.09 -26.22
C LEU A 15 -23.63 6.42 -25.46
N GLU A 16 -22.48 6.43 -26.13
CA GLU A 16 -21.18 6.71 -25.51
C GLU A 16 -21.13 8.12 -24.92
N ILE A 17 -21.72 9.11 -25.62
CA ILE A 17 -21.82 10.50 -25.17
C ILE A 17 -22.73 10.59 -23.95
N GLN A 18 -23.88 9.91 -23.97
CA GLN A 18 -24.81 9.88 -22.84
C GLN A 18 -24.17 9.28 -21.59
N ILE A 19 -23.44 8.17 -21.73
CA ILE A 19 -22.70 7.54 -20.62
C ILE A 19 -21.63 8.50 -20.09
N ALA A 20 -20.87 9.16 -20.97
CA ALA A 20 -19.84 10.12 -20.58
C ALA A 20 -20.42 11.29 -19.78
N MET A 21 -21.53 11.87 -20.23
CA MET A 21 -22.20 12.97 -19.52
C MET A 21 -22.66 12.57 -18.11
N ILE A 22 -23.07 11.31 -17.92
CA ILE A 22 -23.48 10.81 -16.60
C ILE A 22 -22.25 10.54 -15.72
N PHE A 23 -21.20 9.93 -16.26
CA PHE A 23 -19.99 9.61 -15.50
C PHE A 23 -19.17 10.85 -15.09
N ASP A 24 -19.28 11.94 -15.85
CA ASP A 24 -18.64 13.22 -15.54
C ASP A 24 -19.33 13.99 -14.38
N GLN A 25 -20.53 13.57 -13.94
CA GLN A 25 -21.18 14.17 -12.78
C GLN A 25 -20.38 13.88 -11.51
N GLN A 26 -19.99 14.92 -10.77
CA GLN A 26 -19.21 14.79 -9.53
C GLN A 26 -19.75 13.73 -8.56
N SER A 27 -21.08 13.66 -8.40
CA SER A 27 -21.74 12.71 -7.49
C SER A 27 -21.66 11.24 -7.93
N ILE A 28 -21.31 10.97 -9.18
CA ILE A 28 -21.15 9.63 -9.75
C ILE A 28 -19.67 9.30 -9.89
N LEU A 29 -18.88 10.29 -10.32
CA LEU A 29 -17.45 10.23 -10.55
C LEU A 29 -16.68 9.62 -9.36
N GLU A 30 -17.01 10.01 -8.12
CA GLU A 30 -16.41 9.48 -6.88
C GLU A 30 -16.66 7.98 -6.66
N TYR A 31 -17.71 7.43 -7.25
CA TYR A 31 -18.14 6.04 -7.11
C TYR A 31 -17.84 5.18 -8.33
N LEU A 32 -17.25 5.73 -9.40
CA LEU A 32 -16.92 4.95 -10.61
C LEU A 32 -15.95 3.79 -10.33
N SER A 33 -15.18 3.86 -9.24
CA SER A 33 -14.34 2.74 -8.77
C SER A 33 -15.14 1.50 -8.32
N LEU A 34 -16.43 1.66 -8.03
CA LEU A 34 -17.36 0.60 -7.65
C LEU A 34 -18.20 0.10 -8.82
N TYR A 35 -17.92 0.55 -10.04
CA TYR A 35 -18.66 0.14 -11.22
C TYR A 35 -18.60 -1.39 -11.42
N GLU A 36 -19.76 -2.00 -11.57
CA GLU A 36 -19.94 -3.42 -11.89
C GLU A 36 -21.23 -3.58 -12.72
N ILE A 37 -21.20 -4.43 -13.76
CA ILE A 37 -22.42 -4.85 -14.46
C ILE A 37 -23.03 -6.04 -13.73
N LEU A 38 -24.23 -5.85 -13.20
CA LEU A 38 -25.01 -6.90 -12.54
C LEU A 38 -26.04 -7.47 -13.52
N ILE A 39 -25.95 -8.78 -13.78
CA ILE A 39 -26.86 -9.51 -14.69
C ILE A 39 -27.74 -10.42 -13.86
N ASN A 40 -29.04 -10.09 -13.74
CA ASN A 40 -29.95 -10.79 -12.84
C ASN A 40 -30.60 -12.07 -13.42
N ALA A 41 -30.45 -12.35 -14.72
CA ALA A 41 -31.04 -13.54 -15.34
C ALA A 41 -30.10 -14.19 -16.37
N SER A 42 -30.01 -15.52 -16.32
CA SER A 42 -29.20 -16.34 -17.24
C SER A 42 -29.61 -16.21 -18.69
N TYR A 43 -30.88 -15.86 -18.95
CA TYR A 43 -31.39 -15.56 -20.29
C TYR A 43 -30.56 -14.49 -21.01
N TYR A 44 -30.29 -13.35 -20.34
CA TYR A 44 -29.54 -12.26 -20.97
C TYR A 44 -28.08 -12.64 -21.21
N LEU A 45 -27.48 -13.43 -20.32
CA LEU A 45 -26.14 -13.94 -20.52
C LEU A 45 -26.05 -14.82 -21.77
N HIS A 46 -27.05 -15.67 -22.01
CA HIS A 46 -27.03 -16.60 -23.15
C HIS A 46 -27.25 -15.91 -24.50
N PHE A 47 -28.17 -14.94 -24.58
CA PHE A 47 -28.56 -14.34 -25.85
C PHE A 47 -27.91 -12.99 -26.15
N TYR A 48 -27.39 -12.28 -25.13
CA TYR A 48 -26.88 -10.92 -25.25
C TYR A 48 -25.45 -10.73 -24.73
N GLU A 49 -24.69 -11.83 -24.57
CA GLU A 49 -23.30 -11.81 -24.08
C GLU A 49 -22.44 -10.76 -24.79
N LYS A 50 -22.49 -10.74 -26.13
CA LYS A 50 -21.68 -9.83 -26.95
C LYS A 50 -22.02 -8.36 -26.71
N GLN A 51 -23.31 -8.04 -26.61
CA GLN A 51 -23.79 -6.69 -26.35
C GLN A 51 -23.41 -6.23 -24.94
N ILE A 52 -23.50 -7.14 -23.96
CA ILE A 52 -23.09 -6.87 -22.58
C ILE A 52 -21.60 -6.60 -22.50
N LEU A 53 -20.77 -7.42 -23.15
CA LEU A 53 -19.31 -7.21 -23.21
C LEU A 53 -18.97 -5.88 -23.88
N PHE A 54 -19.60 -5.58 -25.02
CA PHE A 54 -19.42 -4.31 -25.73
C PHE A 54 -19.79 -3.10 -24.86
N LEU A 55 -20.95 -3.15 -24.18
CA LEU A 55 -21.36 -2.08 -23.27
C LEU A 55 -20.38 -1.93 -22.10
N ASN A 56 -19.90 -3.04 -21.56
CA ASN A 56 -18.92 -3.03 -20.48
C ASN A 56 -17.61 -2.35 -20.91
N GLU A 57 -17.13 -2.65 -22.12
CA GLU A 57 -15.94 -1.99 -22.67
C GLU A 57 -16.13 -0.48 -22.83
N ILE A 58 -17.30 -0.04 -23.33
CA ILE A 58 -17.62 1.39 -23.44
C ILE A 58 -17.57 2.04 -22.05
N CYS A 59 -18.30 1.49 -21.08
CA CYS A 59 -18.31 2.03 -19.72
C CYS A 59 -16.90 2.10 -19.12
N LEU A 60 -16.09 1.04 -19.22
CA LEU A 60 -14.73 1.02 -18.69
C LEU A 60 -13.81 2.05 -19.37
N LYS A 61 -13.92 2.22 -20.69
CA LYS A 61 -13.18 3.24 -21.43
C LYS A 61 -13.57 4.65 -20.97
N THR A 62 -14.87 4.91 -20.86
CA THR A 62 -15.40 6.21 -20.44
C THR A 62 -15.05 6.53 -18.98
N ILE A 63 -15.14 5.55 -18.08
CA ILE A 63 -14.65 5.68 -16.69
C ILE A 63 -13.18 6.06 -16.68
N GLY A 64 -12.37 5.38 -17.49
CA GLY A 64 -10.95 5.70 -17.62
C GLY A 64 -10.70 7.14 -18.06
N VAL A 65 -11.49 7.66 -19.00
CA VAL A 65 -11.42 9.08 -19.44
C VAL A 65 -11.85 10.03 -18.33
N ALA A 66 -13.00 9.78 -17.70
CA ALA A 66 -13.55 10.64 -16.64
C ALA A 66 -12.61 10.73 -15.43
N VAL A 67 -12.08 9.60 -14.96
CA VAL A 67 -11.12 9.55 -13.85
C VAL A 67 -9.83 10.30 -14.18
N ARG A 68 -9.31 10.16 -15.41
CA ARG A 68 -8.12 10.89 -15.86
C ARG A 68 -8.38 12.40 -15.94
N ASN A 69 -9.52 12.82 -16.50
CA ASN A 69 -9.87 14.22 -16.69
C ASN A 69 -10.13 14.94 -15.36
N ALA A 70 -10.74 14.24 -14.41
CA ALA A 70 -11.04 14.78 -13.09
C ALA A 70 -9.81 14.88 -12.16
N ASP A 71 -8.63 14.47 -12.62
CA ASP A 71 -7.42 14.32 -11.81
C ASP A 71 -7.69 13.53 -10.51
N ILE A 72 -8.67 12.62 -10.56
CA ILE A 72 -8.90 11.65 -9.48
C ILE A 72 -7.76 10.67 -9.59
N SER A 73 -6.69 11.01 -8.87
CA SER A 73 -5.44 10.29 -8.77
C SER A 73 -5.66 8.90 -8.15
N CYS A 74 -6.22 7.97 -8.95
CA CYS A 74 -6.05 6.53 -8.74
C CYS A 74 -4.57 6.12 -8.89
N PHE A 75 -3.70 7.05 -9.30
CA PHE A 75 -2.27 6.87 -9.41
C PHE A 75 -1.68 6.31 -8.12
N LEU A 76 -1.97 6.89 -6.96
CA LEU A 76 -1.36 6.42 -5.71
C LEU A 76 -1.81 4.99 -5.34
N PRO A 77 -3.12 4.63 -5.34
CA PRO A 77 -3.56 3.24 -5.17
C PRO A 77 -2.97 2.24 -6.17
N LEU A 78 -2.94 2.60 -7.47
CA LEU A 78 -2.38 1.74 -8.52
C LEU A 78 -0.87 1.57 -8.37
N LEU A 79 -0.15 2.65 -8.02
CA LEU A 79 1.28 2.64 -7.74
C LEU A 79 1.58 1.70 -6.58
N VAL A 80 0.94 1.89 -5.42
CA VAL A 80 1.21 1.05 -4.23
C VAL A 80 0.83 -0.41 -4.46
N HIS A 81 -0.22 -0.68 -5.24
CA HIS A 81 -0.58 -2.04 -5.63
C HIS A 81 0.47 -2.65 -6.56
N GLY A 82 0.93 -1.90 -7.57
CA GLY A 82 1.99 -2.35 -8.48
C GLY A 82 3.33 -2.59 -7.78
N GLN A 83 3.66 -1.79 -6.77
CA GLN A 83 4.86 -1.97 -5.94
C GLN A 83 4.72 -3.21 -5.05
N PHE A 84 3.56 -3.43 -4.44
CA PHE A 84 3.26 -4.66 -3.71
C PHE A 84 3.49 -5.91 -4.56
N LEU A 85 2.91 -5.96 -5.77
CA LEU A 85 3.09 -7.10 -6.67
C LEU A 85 4.58 -7.37 -7.00
N GLN A 86 5.37 -6.32 -7.19
CA GLN A 86 6.82 -6.44 -7.42
C GLN A 86 7.59 -6.90 -6.18
N ASN A 87 7.07 -6.63 -4.98
CA ASN A 87 7.70 -6.98 -3.72
C ASN A 87 7.37 -8.41 -3.25
N ILE A 88 6.33 -9.06 -3.78
CA ILE A 88 5.93 -10.43 -3.40
C ILE A 88 7.13 -11.40 -3.39
N PRO A 89 8.00 -11.50 -4.42
CA PRO A 89 9.13 -12.43 -4.38
C PRO A 89 10.11 -12.16 -3.23
N SER A 90 10.37 -10.88 -2.93
CA SER A 90 11.22 -10.49 -1.80
C SER A 90 10.53 -10.75 -0.46
N MET A 91 9.21 -10.55 -0.38
CA MET A 91 8.40 -10.81 0.80
C MET A 91 8.44 -12.28 1.17
N LEU A 92 8.23 -13.18 0.21
CA LEU A 92 8.29 -14.63 0.41
C LEU A 92 9.67 -15.13 0.88
N GLY A 93 10.74 -14.42 0.53
CA GLY A 93 12.11 -14.70 1.00
C GLY A 93 12.50 -13.98 2.30
N SER A 94 11.63 -13.12 2.83
CA SER A 94 11.87 -12.32 4.04
C SER A 94 11.41 -13.04 5.30
N ILE A 95 11.68 -12.48 6.48
CA ILE A 95 11.22 -13.03 7.76
C ILE A 95 9.69 -12.86 7.83
N PRO A 96 8.90 -13.93 8.04
CA PRO A 96 7.46 -13.81 8.18
C PRO A 96 7.07 -12.96 9.39
N PHE A 97 6.11 -12.05 9.23
CA PHE A 97 5.65 -11.18 10.31
C PHE A 97 5.09 -12.00 11.49
N GLN A 98 4.35 -13.07 11.22
CA GLN A 98 3.84 -13.98 12.26
C GLN A 98 4.94 -14.67 13.06
N ARG A 99 6.13 -14.90 12.47
CA ARG A 99 7.28 -15.44 13.22
C ARG A 99 7.77 -14.43 14.24
N ILE A 100 7.91 -13.16 13.86
CA ILE A 100 8.32 -12.09 14.77
C ILE A 100 7.32 -11.96 15.93
N LEU A 101 6.01 -11.99 15.62
CA LEU A 101 4.98 -11.96 16.65
C LEU A 101 5.09 -13.16 17.60
N SER A 102 5.25 -14.38 17.10
CA SER A 102 5.30 -15.56 17.97
C SER A 102 6.57 -15.62 18.84
N GLU A 103 7.73 -15.24 18.30
CA GLU A 103 9.01 -15.31 19.02
C GLU A 103 9.20 -14.16 20.03
N ARG A 104 8.67 -12.97 19.74
CA ARG A 104 8.94 -11.75 20.51
C ARG A 104 7.75 -11.21 21.31
N LYS A 105 6.56 -11.80 21.17
CA LYS A 105 5.40 -11.43 22.00
C LYS A 105 5.73 -11.61 23.49
N ASN A 106 5.39 -10.59 24.27
CA ASN A 106 5.58 -10.54 25.72
C ASN A 106 7.05 -10.71 26.17
N LYS A 107 8.04 -10.39 25.32
CA LYS A 107 9.47 -10.44 25.68
C LYS A 107 10.02 -9.13 26.23
N PHE A 108 9.27 -8.04 26.07
CA PHE A 108 9.70 -6.70 26.45
C PHE A 108 8.59 -6.02 27.24
N ASP A 109 8.95 -5.39 28.36
CA ASP A 109 8.03 -4.63 29.19
C ASP A 109 7.80 -3.22 28.63
N ASN A 110 8.80 -2.68 27.95
CA ASN A 110 8.82 -1.30 27.45
C ASN A 110 9.18 -1.28 25.97
N ALA A 111 8.55 -0.35 25.23
CA ALA A 111 8.87 -0.05 23.84
C ALA A 111 9.09 1.46 23.69
N ILE A 112 10.11 1.83 22.91
CA ILE A 112 10.40 3.21 22.55
C ILE A 112 10.22 3.33 21.03
N VAL A 113 9.38 4.27 20.60
CA VAL A 113 9.18 4.59 19.18
C VAL A 113 9.85 5.92 18.88
N VAL A 114 10.76 5.92 17.92
CA VAL A 114 11.63 7.04 17.59
C VAL A 114 11.31 7.57 16.20
N SER A 115 10.96 8.85 16.11
CA SER A 115 10.67 9.56 14.86
C SER A 115 11.60 10.76 14.67
N ALA A 116 11.70 11.25 13.44
CA ALA A 116 12.63 12.31 13.03
C ALA A 116 12.21 13.73 13.47
N GLY A 117 11.58 13.87 14.63
CA GLY A 117 11.13 15.15 15.17
C GLY A 117 12.31 15.97 15.72
N PRO A 118 12.23 17.31 15.73
CA PRO A 118 13.30 18.18 16.25
C PRO A 118 13.58 17.97 17.74
N SER A 119 12.63 17.40 18.49
CA SER A 119 12.81 17.03 19.90
C SER A 119 13.76 15.85 20.10
N LEU A 120 14.00 15.03 19.08
CA LEU A 120 14.82 13.82 19.19
C LEU A 120 16.23 14.14 19.68
N THR A 121 16.85 15.21 19.17
CA THR A 121 18.20 15.62 19.55
C THR A 121 18.38 15.76 21.06
N LYS A 122 17.35 16.27 21.76
CA LYS A 122 17.39 16.44 23.23
C LYS A 122 17.33 15.10 23.98
N GLN A 123 16.78 14.06 23.35
CA GLN A 123 16.53 12.76 23.96
C GLN A 123 17.58 11.71 23.59
N LEU A 124 18.45 11.96 22.61
CA LEU A 124 19.48 11.00 22.19
C LEU A 124 20.39 10.51 23.34
N PRO A 125 20.86 11.37 24.27
CA PRO A 125 21.67 10.90 25.40
C PRO A 125 20.90 9.95 26.32
N LEU A 126 19.62 10.26 26.58
CA LEU A 126 18.75 9.42 27.40
C LEU A 126 18.44 8.10 26.70
N LEU A 127 18.13 8.15 25.41
CA LEU A 127 17.87 6.97 24.59
C LEU A 127 19.06 6.01 24.63
N LYS A 128 20.28 6.52 24.49
CA LYS A 128 21.51 5.72 24.58
C LYS A 128 21.70 5.07 25.94
N ALA A 129 21.38 5.77 27.03
CA ALA A 129 21.52 5.24 28.38
C ALA A 129 20.48 4.17 28.74
N TYR A 130 19.35 4.12 28.02
CA TYR A 130 18.22 3.24 28.31
C TYR A 130 17.87 2.26 27.17
N GLN A 131 18.67 2.20 26.09
CA GLN A 131 18.38 1.37 24.92
C GLN A 131 18.23 -0.12 25.28
N ASP A 132 19.01 -0.62 26.25
CA ASP A 132 18.97 -2.04 26.64
C ASP A 132 17.77 -2.40 27.54
N LYS A 133 16.95 -1.41 27.94
CA LYS A 133 15.79 -1.61 28.84
C LYS A 133 14.44 -1.59 28.12
N ALA A 134 14.43 -1.34 26.82
CA ALA A 134 13.22 -1.27 26.02
C ALA A 134 13.51 -1.70 24.58
N VAL A 135 12.52 -2.26 23.90
CA VAL A 135 12.64 -2.49 22.45
C VAL A 135 12.53 -1.15 21.71
N VAL A 136 13.48 -0.86 20.83
CA VAL A 136 13.55 0.42 20.11
C VAL A 136 13.08 0.25 18.67
N PHE A 137 11.97 0.91 18.33
CA PHE A 137 11.46 1.05 16.98
C PHE A 137 11.86 2.41 16.42
N CYS A 138 12.50 2.42 15.24
CA CYS A 138 12.96 3.63 14.58
C CYS A 138 12.24 3.82 13.26
N ALA A 139 11.61 4.98 13.04
CA ALA A 139 11.24 5.41 11.71
C ALA A 139 12.51 5.63 10.87
N ASP A 140 12.51 5.20 9.62
CA ASP A 140 13.62 5.37 8.67
C ASP A 140 14.27 6.77 8.69
N GLY A 141 13.47 7.83 8.72
CA GLY A 141 13.97 9.21 8.78
C GLY A 141 14.80 9.55 10.02
N ALA A 142 14.61 8.83 11.14
CA ALA A 142 15.36 9.03 12.38
C ALA A 142 16.65 8.18 12.45
N LEU A 143 16.80 7.19 11.57
CA LEU A 143 17.89 6.21 11.62
C LEU A 143 19.26 6.89 11.63
N SER A 144 19.46 7.85 10.72
CA SER A 144 20.74 8.57 10.61
C SER A 144 21.13 9.36 11.87
N MET A 145 20.17 9.79 12.68
CA MET A 145 20.44 10.51 13.94
C MET A 145 20.85 9.52 15.04
N LEU A 146 20.22 8.34 15.10
CA LEU A 146 20.55 7.29 16.06
C LEU A 146 21.94 6.72 15.78
N GLU A 147 22.25 6.47 14.51
CA GLU A 147 23.55 5.93 14.10
C GLU A 147 24.72 6.84 14.48
N LYS A 148 24.54 8.16 14.42
CA LYS A 148 25.54 9.17 14.79
C LYS A 148 25.86 9.15 16.28
N GLU A 149 24.85 8.95 17.11
CA GLU A 149 25.00 8.87 18.57
C GLU A 149 25.38 7.46 19.06
N GLY A 150 25.44 6.49 18.15
CA GLY A 150 25.78 5.10 18.46
C GLY A 150 24.64 4.33 19.13
N VAL A 151 23.39 4.75 18.90
CA VAL A 151 22.20 3.99 19.28
C VAL A 151 21.85 3.04 18.14
N VAL A 152 21.61 1.77 18.47
CA VAL A 152 21.22 0.76 17.49
C VAL A 152 19.76 0.36 17.76
N PRO A 153 18.81 0.68 16.85
CA PRO A 153 17.43 0.29 17.05
C PRO A 153 17.24 -1.21 16.80
N ASP A 154 16.30 -1.85 17.52
CA ASP A 154 15.91 -3.24 17.25
C ASP A 154 15.16 -3.37 15.92
N TYR A 155 14.32 -2.37 15.62
CA TYR A 155 13.51 -2.33 14.41
C TYR A 155 13.68 -1.02 13.66
N VAL A 156 13.79 -1.09 12.34
CA VAL A 156 13.73 0.09 11.47
C VAL A 156 12.54 -0.04 10.53
N THR A 157 11.63 0.92 10.54
CA THR A 157 10.39 0.87 9.75
C THR A 157 10.45 1.81 8.55
N ASN A 158 9.96 1.37 7.39
CA ASN A 158 9.69 2.24 6.25
C ASN A 158 8.26 2.00 5.72
N LEU A 159 7.54 3.10 5.50
CA LEU A 159 6.19 3.10 4.91
C LEU A 159 6.13 3.88 3.59
N ASP A 160 7.24 4.48 3.16
CA ASP A 160 7.24 5.35 1.99
C ASP A 160 7.26 4.52 0.68
N CYS A 161 6.28 4.82 -0.17
CA CYS A 161 6.18 4.28 -1.53
C CYS A 161 7.11 4.97 -2.52
N ARG A 162 7.85 6.00 -2.10
CA ARG A 162 8.86 6.71 -2.90
C ARG A 162 10.26 6.17 -2.66
N ASP A 163 11.12 6.32 -3.65
CA ASP A 163 12.52 5.90 -3.61
C ASP A 163 13.40 6.81 -2.72
N LEU A 164 12.92 7.99 -2.33
CA LEU A 164 13.63 8.93 -1.45
C LEU A 164 14.09 8.28 -0.14
N ALA A 165 13.34 7.30 0.36
CA ALA A 165 13.70 6.55 1.56
C ALA A 165 15.03 5.79 1.44
N MET A 166 15.52 5.50 0.22
CA MET A 166 16.84 4.90 0.01
C MET A 166 17.96 5.71 0.68
N LYS A 167 17.81 7.04 0.80
CA LYS A 167 18.80 7.91 1.45
C LYS A 167 19.00 7.57 2.92
N PHE A 168 17.98 7.02 3.59
CA PHE A 168 18.06 6.65 5.00
C PHE A 168 18.81 5.32 5.22
N PHE A 169 18.87 4.45 4.20
CA PHE A 169 19.44 3.11 4.30
C PHE A 169 20.85 2.98 3.67
N GLN A 170 21.57 4.08 3.48
CA GLN A 170 22.89 4.05 2.84
C GLN A 170 23.95 3.30 3.67
N ASN A 171 23.80 3.29 5.00
CA ASN A 171 24.83 2.85 5.94
C ASN A 171 24.60 1.40 6.42
N LYS A 172 24.75 0.43 5.51
CA LYS A 172 24.34 -0.97 5.75
C LYS A 172 25.10 -1.71 6.86
N GLY A 173 26.28 -1.23 7.26
CA GLY A 173 27.12 -1.93 8.25
C GLY A 173 26.45 -2.13 9.62
N LYS A 174 25.63 -1.16 10.07
CA LYS A 174 24.93 -1.22 11.36
C LYS A 174 23.54 -1.87 11.27
N LEU A 175 22.97 -1.96 10.07
CA LEU A 175 21.64 -2.53 9.85
C LEU A 175 21.55 -4.03 10.15
N LYS A 176 22.67 -4.75 10.13
CA LYS A 176 22.72 -6.20 10.42
C LYS A 176 22.19 -6.58 11.81
N GLN A 177 22.22 -5.64 12.76
CA GLN A 177 21.75 -5.85 14.13
C GLN A 177 20.26 -5.53 14.30
N SER A 178 19.65 -4.87 13.32
CA SER A 178 18.24 -4.49 13.33
C SER A 178 17.41 -5.40 12.44
N ILE A 179 16.11 -5.50 12.73
CA ILE A 179 15.12 -6.06 11.81
C ILE A 179 14.47 -4.91 11.05
N ILE A 180 14.57 -4.93 9.73
CA ILE A 180 13.97 -3.89 8.89
C ILE A 180 12.54 -4.29 8.53
N ALA A 181 11.58 -3.52 9.01
CA ALA A 181 10.16 -3.68 8.75
C ALA A 181 9.73 -2.79 7.58
N LEU A 182 9.52 -3.39 6.42
CA LEU A 182 9.06 -2.69 5.24
C LEU A 182 7.56 -2.91 5.08
N GLU A 183 6.84 -1.86 4.68
CA GLU A 183 5.45 -2.01 4.28
C GLU A 183 5.38 -2.72 2.92
N CYS A 184 4.32 -3.49 2.65
CA CYS A 184 4.23 -4.26 1.41
C CYS A 184 4.31 -3.41 0.13
N ALA A 185 3.92 -2.13 0.18
CA ALA A 185 4.09 -1.17 -0.92
C ALA A 185 5.29 -0.21 -0.78
N THR A 186 6.28 -0.53 0.06
CA THR A 186 7.58 0.17 0.03
C THR A 186 8.16 0.14 -1.38
N HIS A 187 8.82 1.23 -1.79
CA HIS A 187 9.39 1.32 -3.14
C HIS A 187 10.32 0.12 -3.47
N PRO A 188 10.15 -0.57 -4.61
CA PRO A 188 10.90 -1.80 -4.92
C PRO A 188 12.42 -1.65 -4.91
N ASN A 189 12.96 -0.48 -5.23
CA ASN A 189 14.40 -0.23 -5.13
C ASN A 189 14.91 -0.26 -3.69
N VAL A 190 14.12 0.22 -2.72
CA VAL A 190 14.47 0.12 -1.29
C VAL A 190 14.50 -1.35 -0.89
N VAL A 191 13.45 -2.11 -1.22
CA VAL A 191 13.36 -3.56 -0.95
C VAL A 191 14.55 -4.31 -1.55
N ARG A 192 14.86 -4.09 -2.83
CA ARG A 192 16.00 -4.73 -3.52
C ARG A 192 17.33 -4.38 -2.87
N SER A 193 17.50 -3.13 -2.44
CA SER A 193 18.72 -2.67 -1.80
C SER A 193 18.98 -3.34 -0.45
N LEU A 194 17.92 -3.81 0.21
CA LEU A 194 17.95 -4.41 1.55
C LEU A 194 17.81 -5.94 1.54
N LYS A 195 17.81 -6.57 0.35
CA LYS A 195 17.59 -8.02 0.20
C LYS A 195 18.56 -8.91 1.00
N ALA A 196 19.77 -8.42 1.29
CA ALA A 196 20.78 -9.16 2.06
C ALA A 196 20.69 -8.92 3.59
N GLU A 197 19.82 -8.01 4.03
CA GLU A 197 19.64 -7.65 5.44
C GLU A 197 18.47 -8.43 6.05
N ASN A 198 18.36 -8.39 7.38
CA ASN A 198 17.27 -9.00 8.13
C ASN A 198 15.97 -8.21 7.93
N CYS A 199 15.28 -8.44 6.81
CA CYS A 199 14.04 -7.75 6.48
C CYS A 199 12.80 -8.60 6.78
N MET A 200 11.71 -7.92 7.10
CA MET A 200 10.35 -8.42 6.98
C MET A 200 9.55 -7.45 6.11
N ILE A 201 8.75 -7.96 5.19
CA ILE A 201 7.81 -7.16 4.41
C ILE A 201 6.41 -7.48 4.92
N VAL A 202 5.72 -6.47 5.46
CA VAL A 202 4.47 -6.65 6.20
C VAL A 202 3.27 -6.38 5.32
N LEU A 203 2.36 -7.36 5.21
CA LEU A 203 1.14 -7.23 4.42
C LEU A 203 0.14 -6.30 5.11
N ARG A 204 -0.52 -5.44 4.33
CA ARG A 204 -1.59 -4.60 4.87
C ARG A 204 -2.83 -5.43 5.20
N ASN A 205 -3.43 -5.17 6.35
CA ASN A 205 -4.75 -5.70 6.72
C ASN A 205 -5.88 -4.97 5.94
N LYS A 206 -5.95 -5.20 4.62
CA LYS A 206 -7.10 -4.80 3.78
C LYS A 206 -7.52 -5.96 2.88
N ALA A 207 -8.82 -6.04 2.59
CA ALA A 207 -9.43 -7.11 1.80
C ALA A 207 -8.72 -7.37 0.46
N LEU A 208 -8.26 -6.32 -0.22
CA LEU A 208 -7.55 -6.44 -1.49
C LEU A 208 -6.26 -7.27 -1.38
N TYR A 209 -5.45 -7.03 -0.34
CA TYR A 209 -4.18 -7.73 -0.13
C TYR A 209 -4.38 -9.13 0.46
N GLN A 210 -5.42 -9.33 1.27
CA GLN A 210 -5.74 -10.62 1.88
C GLN A 210 -6.13 -11.70 0.85
N ARG A 211 -6.62 -11.30 -0.33
CA ARG A 211 -6.95 -12.22 -1.44
C ARG A 211 -5.77 -13.05 -1.94
N PHE A 212 -4.53 -12.62 -1.66
CA PHE A 212 -3.32 -13.36 -2.04
C PHE A 212 -3.01 -14.52 -1.08
N ASN A 213 -3.74 -14.67 0.04
CA ASN A 213 -3.53 -15.70 1.05
C ASN A 213 -2.11 -15.72 1.65
N LEU A 214 -1.47 -14.55 1.75
CA LEU A 214 -0.11 -14.36 2.30
C LEU A 214 -0.16 -13.97 3.78
N ASN A 215 -1.04 -14.62 4.56
CA ASN A 215 -1.41 -14.20 5.93
C ASN A 215 -0.27 -14.33 6.96
N ASP A 216 0.81 -15.04 6.62
CA ASP A 216 2.00 -15.16 7.45
C ASP A 216 2.87 -13.88 7.45
N PHE A 217 2.65 -13.01 6.46
CA PHE A 217 3.39 -11.77 6.23
C PHE A 217 2.53 -10.55 6.57
#